data_AF-A0A6I4SS09-F1
#
_entry.id   AF-A0A6I4SS09-F1
#
_cell.length_a   1.000
_cell.length_b   1.000
_cell.length_c   1.000
_cell.angle_alpha   90.00
_cell.angle_beta   90.00
_cell.angle_gamma   90.00
#
_symmetry.space_group_name_H-M   'P 1'
#
loop_
_entity.id
_entity.type
_entity.pdbx_description
1 polymer ?
#
loop_
_entity_poly.entity_id
_entity_poly.type
_entity_poly.pdbx_seq_one_letter_code
_entity_poly.pdbx_strand_id
1 'polypeptide(L)'
;MSEPGYAFAEFRLDPADRRLTREGETVEINARYLDALLLMLATPGRLVSKDRFHDEVWRGIPVTDEALTQCIRTLRRALGDDATAPRFIETVPRHGYRFIAEVEQAGFATEAAVLRPAPSTWTEPFAAALGGAAAGVFGATAYGATGLVAPGIGTASTLVVLASLAFLLGLAGGGAVGLGIAIGRRKGSAWSIAGGALGGLLVGGVAHMVGTDLFDLLFGAAPRAMTGAAEGFALGGATGIGAWLARRADDRPLWRCTLPGFAAGGLAGLAIALAGGRLLAGSLAALAASFPGSRLVLHGLGPLPGAQGFGPTGLVLVTGIEGALFAGSVAGALALVRRLHRQG
;
A
#
# COMPACT_ATOMS: atom_id res chain seq x y z
N MET A 1 1.65 11.35 -30.32
CA MET A 1 0.76 10.21 -30.12
C MET A 1 1.60 8.98 -30.42
N SER A 2 1.97 8.19 -29.40
CA SER A 2 2.73 6.96 -29.64
C SER A 2 1.79 5.91 -30.20
N GLU A 3 2.12 5.32 -31.34
CA GLU A 3 1.32 4.22 -31.90
C GLU A 3 1.41 2.99 -30.97
N PRO A 4 0.31 2.26 -30.75
CA PRO A 4 0.29 1.10 -29.86
C PRO A 4 1.19 -0.02 -30.41
N GLY A 5 1.93 -0.71 -29.53
CA GLY A 5 2.69 -1.90 -29.86
C GLY A 5 1.81 -3.08 -30.24
N TYR A 6 2.39 -4.08 -30.90
CA TYR A 6 1.70 -5.31 -31.28
C TYR A 6 2.42 -6.52 -30.68
N ALA A 7 1.67 -7.46 -30.10
CA ALA A 7 2.19 -8.74 -29.63
C ALA A 7 1.41 -9.89 -30.30
N PHE A 8 2.12 -10.92 -30.73
CA PHE A 8 1.52 -12.10 -31.35
C PHE A 8 2.44 -13.31 -31.16
N ALA A 9 1.91 -14.42 -30.64
CA ALA A 9 2.69 -15.60 -30.25
C ALA A 9 3.94 -15.22 -29.43
N GLU A 10 5.14 -15.64 -29.83
CA GLU A 10 6.40 -15.28 -29.17
C GLU A 10 7.02 -13.94 -29.63
N PHE A 11 6.33 -13.17 -30.48
CA PHE A 11 6.83 -11.94 -31.07
C PHE A 11 6.22 -10.68 -30.44
N ARG A 12 7.04 -9.63 -30.33
CA ARG A 12 6.62 -8.28 -29.95
C ARG A 12 7.19 -7.28 -30.94
N LEU A 13 6.33 -6.45 -31.51
CA LEU A 13 6.67 -5.39 -32.44
C LEU A 13 6.34 -4.03 -31.81
N ASP A 14 7.36 -3.18 -31.72
CA ASP A 14 7.23 -1.78 -31.32
C ASP A 14 7.27 -0.87 -32.58
N PRO A 15 6.15 -0.19 -32.93
CA PRO A 15 6.12 0.72 -34.07
C PRO A 15 6.98 1.97 -33.86
N ALA A 16 7.09 2.46 -32.62
CA ALA A 16 7.82 3.69 -32.30
C ALA A 16 9.33 3.46 -32.42
N ASP A 17 9.83 2.36 -31.86
CA ASP A 17 11.24 1.96 -31.95
C ASP A 17 11.55 1.15 -33.21
N ARG A 18 10.53 0.87 -34.05
CA ARG A 18 10.61 0.06 -35.28
C ARG A 18 11.34 -1.25 -35.07
N ARG A 19 11.03 -1.95 -33.97
CA ARG A 19 11.77 -3.13 -33.52
C ARG A 19 10.87 -4.34 -33.36
N LEU A 20 11.20 -5.42 -34.05
CA LEU A 20 10.62 -6.75 -33.80
C LEU A 20 11.54 -7.52 -32.85
N THR A 21 10.95 -8.16 -31.85
CA THR A 21 11.65 -9.06 -30.93
C THR A 21 10.95 -10.40 -30.83
N ARG A 22 11.72 -11.47 -30.63
CA ARG A 22 11.25 -12.83 -30.37
C ARG A 22 11.84 -13.29 -29.05
N GLU A 23 10.99 -13.56 -28.06
CA GLU A 23 11.45 -13.94 -26.70
C GLU A 23 12.48 -12.96 -26.08
N GLY A 24 12.46 -11.69 -26.50
CA GLY A 24 13.39 -10.65 -26.03
C GLY A 24 14.63 -10.43 -26.90
N GLU A 25 14.92 -11.30 -27.86
CA GLU A 25 15.99 -11.11 -28.85
C GLU A 25 15.49 -10.32 -30.05
N THR A 26 16.32 -9.43 -30.61
CA THR A 26 15.93 -8.61 -31.77
C THR A 26 15.95 -9.43 -33.05
N VAL A 27 14.85 -9.37 -33.81
CA VAL A 27 14.72 -10.01 -35.11
C VAL A 27 14.97 -8.96 -36.18
N GLU A 28 16.10 -9.08 -36.87
CA GLU A 28 16.49 -8.16 -37.92
C GLU A 28 15.58 -8.28 -39.14
N ILE A 29 14.82 -7.22 -39.43
CA ILE A 29 13.93 -7.11 -40.59
C ILE A 29 14.17 -5.78 -41.27
N ASN A 30 14.16 -5.78 -42.61
CA ASN A 30 14.24 -4.56 -43.38
C ASN A 30 13.10 -3.59 -42.99
N ALA A 31 13.43 -2.31 -42.79
CA ALA A 31 12.48 -1.29 -42.37
C ALA A 31 11.16 -1.31 -43.18
N ARG A 32 11.23 -1.51 -44.50
CA ARG A 32 10.03 -1.53 -45.35
C ARG A 32 9.20 -2.80 -45.18
N TYR A 33 9.84 -3.93 -44.91
CA TYR A 33 9.14 -5.19 -44.65
C TYR A 33 8.46 -5.14 -43.27
N LEU A 34 9.07 -4.43 -42.32
CA LEU A 34 8.44 -4.11 -41.05
C LEU A 34 7.16 -3.28 -41.25
N ASP A 35 7.16 -2.30 -42.15
CA ASP A 35 5.96 -1.51 -42.49
C ASP A 35 4.85 -2.39 -43.09
N ALA A 36 5.20 -3.35 -43.95
CA ALA A 36 4.23 -4.33 -44.46
C ALA A 36 3.66 -5.22 -43.36
N LEU A 37 4.48 -5.62 -42.37
CA LEU A 37 4.02 -6.38 -41.21
C LEU A 37 3.10 -5.53 -40.32
N LEU A 38 3.45 -4.27 -40.06
CA LEU A 38 2.62 -3.32 -39.32
C LEU A 38 1.25 -3.13 -39.96
N LEU A 39 1.21 -2.96 -41.28
CA LEU A 39 -0.05 -2.84 -42.03
C LEU A 39 -0.98 -4.05 -41.82
N MET A 40 -0.41 -5.25 -41.80
CA MET A 40 -1.14 -6.48 -41.54
C MET A 40 -1.61 -6.59 -40.09
N LEU A 41 -0.76 -6.23 -39.13
CA LEU A 41 -1.06 -6.24 -37.69
C LEU A 41 -2.08 -5.18 -37.27
N ALA A 42 -2.17 -4.07 -38.00
CA ALA A 42 -3.16 -3.03 -37.76
C ALA A 42 -4.60 -3.50 -38.08
N THR A 43 -4.76 -4.49 -38.96
CA THR A 43 -6.05 -5.09 -39.30
C THR A 43 -6.00 -6.62 -39.24
N PRO A 44 -5.85 -7.22 -38.05
CA PRO A 44 -5.70 -8.67 -37.91
C PRO A 44 -6.97 -9.38 -38.38
N GLY A 45 -6.82 -10.54 -39.01
CA GLY A 45 -7.92 -11.34 -39.57
C GLY A 45 -8.60 -10.74 -40.81
N ARG A 46 -8.20 -9.55 -41.29
CA ARG A 46 -8.73 -8.94 -42.50
C ARG A 46 -7.77 -9.08 -43.68
N LEU A 47 -8.33 -9.15 -44.88
CA LEU A 47 -7.57 -9.16 -46.13
C LEU A 47 -6.97 -7.77 -46.38
N VAL A 48 -5.65 -7.71 -46.54
CA VAL A 48 -4.93 -6.56 -47.08
C VAL A 48 -4.66 -6.82 -48.56
N SER A 49 -5.23 -6.00 -49.44
CA SER A 49 -5.09 -6.15 -50.89
C SER A 49 -3.68 -5.78 -51.34
N LYS A 50 -3.25 -6.33 -52.48
CA LYS A 50 -1.97 -5.95 -53.11
C LYS A 50 -1.86 -4.44 -53.35
N ASP A 51 -2.93 -3.82 -53.87
CA ASP A 51 -2.98 -2.38 -54.12
C ASP A 51 -2.75 -1.57 -52.84
N ARG A 52 -3.35 -2.00 -51.71
CA ARG A 52 -3.17 -1.34 -50.42
C ARG A 52 -1.73 -1.45 -49.90
N PHE A 53 -1.05 -2.59 -50.13
CA PHE A 53 0.37 -2.69 -49.84
C PHE A 53 1.18 -1.70 -50.68
N HIS A 54 0.93 -1.64 -51.98
CA HIS A 54 1.62 -0.73 -52.90
C HIS A 54 1.42 0.74 -52.48
N ASP A 55 0.20 1.12 -52.13
CA ASP A 55 -0.15 2.49 -51.75
C ASP A 55 0.42 2.91 -50.38
N GLU A 56 0.38 2.04 -49.37
CA GLU A 56 0.76 2.39 -48.00
C GLU A 56 2.24 2.12 -47.70
N VAL A 57 2.83 1.05 -48.23
CA VAL A 57 4.22 0.64 -47.93
C VAL A 57 5.21 1.12 -49.01
N TRP A 58 4.78 1.22 -50.27
CA TRP A 58 5.62 1.63 -51.41
C TRP A 58 5.15 2.94 -52.06
N ARG A 59 4.55 3.83 -51.27
CA ARG A 59 4.02 5.12 -51.74
C ARG A 59 5.01 5.87 -52.65
N GLY A 60 4.66 6.01 -53.93
CA GLY A 60 5.45 6.75 -54.91
C GLY A 60 6.65 6.00 -55.51
N ILE A 61 6.78 4.69 -55.28
CA ILE A 61 7.83 3.85 -55.88
C ILE A 61 7.15 2.77 -56.74
N PRO A 62 7.38 2.73 -58.06
CA PRO A 62 6.84 1.66 -58.89
C PRO A 62 7.54 0.34 -58.51
N VAL A 63 6.80 -0.55 -57.86
CA VAL A 63 7.26 -1.90 -57.53
C VAL A 63 6.36 -2.94 -58.17
N THR A 64 6.94 -4.09 -58.51
CA THR A 64 6.19 -5.21 -59.09
C THR A 64 5.59 -6.07 -58.00
N ASP A 65 4.57 -6.85 -58.35
CA ASP A 65 4.00 -7.90 -57.47
C ASP A 65 5.06 -8.91 -56.97
N GLU A 66 6.16 -9.06 -57.71
CA GLU A 66 7.31 -9.89 -57.30
C GLU A 66 8.01 -9.33 -56.06
N ALA A 67 8.12 -8.01 -55.94
CA ALA A 67 8.71 -7.37 -54.76
C ALA A 67 7.86 -7.60 -53.50
N LEU A 68 6.53 -7.52 -53.64
CA LEU A 68 5.60 -7.85 -52.55
C LEU A 68 5.69 -9.34 -52.18
N THR A 69 5.77 -10.23 -53.17
CA THR A 69 5.94 -11.67 -52.94
C THR A 69 7.24 -11.97 -52.17
N GLN A 70 8.33 -11.29 -52.54
CA GLN A 70 9.62 -11.40 -51.85
C GLN A 70 9.59 -10.83 -50.42
N CYS A 71 8.88 -9.72 -50.21
CA CYS A 71 8.62 -9.16 -48.88
C CYS A 71 7.93 -10.19 -47.98
N ILE A 72 6.81 -10.76 -48.42
CA ILE A 72 6.07 -11.76 -47.64
C ILE A 72 6.91 -13.03 -47.41
N ARG A 73 7.67 -13.48 -48.40
CA ARG A 73 8.58 -14.63 -48.24
C ARG A 73 9.64 -14.38 -47.15
N THR A 74 10.17 -13.16 -47.09
CA THR A 74 11.16 -12.77 -46.09
C THR A 74 10.54 -12.68 -44.69
N LEU A 75 9.33 -12.10 -44.59
CA LEU A 75 8.58 -12.04 -43.33
C LEU A 75 8.26 -13.44 -42.81
N ARG A 76 7.80 -14.36 -43.67
CA ARG A 76 7.55 -15.75 -43.26
C ARG A 76 8.80 -16.43 -42.69
N ARG A 77 9.96 -16.24 -43.32
CA ARG A 77 11.23 -16.76 -42.80
C ARG A 77 11.59 -16.16 -41.44
N ALA A 78 11.43 -14.85 -41.26
CA ALA A 78 11.72 -14.18 -39.99
C ALA A 78 10.77 -14.63 -38.86
N LEU A 79 9.52 -14.95 -39.19
CA LEU A 79 8.50 -15.42 -38.25
C LEU A 79 8.50 -16.94 -38.04
N GLY A 80 9.31 -17.70 -38.79
CA GLY A 80 9.27 -19.17 -38.79
C GLY A 80 7.94 -19.74 -39.32
N ASP A 81 7.29 -19.02 -40.24
CA ASP A 81 6.00 -19.36 -40.85
C ASP A 81 6.20 -20.19 -42.13
N ASP A 82 5.28 -21.13 -42.39
CA ASP A 82 5.26 -21.93 -43.62
C ASP A 82 4.09 -21.53 -44.53
N ALA A 83 4.33 -21.46 -45.84
CA ALA A 83 3.31 -21.11 -46.81
C ALA A 83 2.27 -22.21 -47.03
N THR A 84 2.63 -23.49 -46.80
CA THR A 84 1.71 -24.62 -46.99
C THR A 84 0.83 -24.90 -45.77
N ALA A 85 1.31 -24.52 -44.58
CA ALA A 85 0.56 -24.54 -43.33
C ALA A 85 0.74 -23.20 -42.56
N PRO A 86 0.09 -22.11 -43.02
CA PRO A 86 0.33 -20.79 -42.46
C PRO A 86 -0.15 -20.70 -41.02
N ARG A 87 0.72 -20.19 -40.15
CA ARG A 87 0.44 -19.84 -38.75
C ARG A 87 0.25 -18.35 -38.56
N PHE A 88 0.95 -17.53 -39.36
CA PHE A 88 0.93 -16.07 -39.21
C PHE A 88 0.36 -15.38 -40.44
N ILE A 89 0.88 -15.66 -41.64
CA ILE A 89 0.51 -14.95 -42.87
C ILE A 89 -0.14 -15.94 -43.85
N GLU A 90 -1.43 -15.77 -44.08
CA GLU A 90 -2.19 -16.52 -45.07
C GLU A 90 -2.19 -15.80 -46.42
N THR A 91 -1.96 -16.55 -47.51
CA THR A 91 -2.11 -16.02 -48.88
C THR A 91 -3.55 -16.17 -49.34
N VAL A 92 -4.18 -15.09 -49.79
CA VAL A 92 -5.48 -15.14 -50.48
C VAL A 92 -5.24 -15.00 -51.99
N PRO A 93 -5.36 -16.10 -52.77
CA PRO A 93 -4.97 -16.11 -54.18
C PRO A 93 -5.62 -14.96 -54.97
N ARG A 94 -4.81 -14.28 -55.79
CA ARG A 94 -5.20 -13.14 -56.65
C ARG A 94 -5.63 -11.85 -55.93
N HIS A 95 -5.71 -11.84 -54.60
CA HIS A 95 -6.22 -10.67 -53.86
C HIS A 95 -5.19 -10.03 -52.94
N GLY A 96 -4.45 -10.83 -52.16
CA GLY A 96 -3.49 -10.28 -51.20
C GLY A 96 -3.17 -11.24 -50.06
N TYR A 97 -2.99 -10.67 -48.86
CA TYR A 97 -2.52 -11.41 -47.68
C TYR A 97 -3.37 -11.06 -46.45
N ARG A 98 -3.46 -12.02 -45.53
CA ARG A 98 -4.16 -11.87 -44.25
C ARG A 98 -3.27 -12.34 -43.11
N PHE A 99 -3.23 -11.56 -42.03
CA PHE A 99 -2.63 -12.01 -40.79
C PHE A 99 -3.65 -12.81 -39.98
N ILE A 100 -3.33 -14.07 -39.66
CA ILE A 100 -4.28 -15.03 -39.09
C ILE A 100 -4.00 -15.40 -37.63
N ALA A 101 -2.82 -15.06 -37.10
CA ALA A 101 -2.54 -15.25 -35.69
C ALA A 101 -3.30 -14.22 -34.83
N GLU A 102 -3.57 -14.58 -33.58
CA GLU A 102 -4.13 -13.67 -32.59
C GLU A 102 -3.13 -12.54 -32.31
N VAL A 103 -3.59 -11.29 -32.50
CA VAL A 103 -2.79 -10.08 -32.29
C VAL A 103 -3.36 -9.33 -31.10
N GLU A 104 -2.56 -9.22 -30.05
CA GLU A 104 -2.83 -8.34 -28.94
C GLU A 104 -2.24 -6.97 -29.29
N GLN A 105 -3.10 -5.96 -29.41
CA GLN A 105 -2.62 -4.57 -29.46
C GLN A 105 -2.14 -4.24 -28.06
N ALA A 106 -0.83 -4.39 -27.85
CA ALA A 106 -0.12 -3.89 -26.70
C ALA A 106 -0.13 -2.37 -26.80
N GLY A 107 -1.27 -1.76 -26.47
CA GLY A 107 -1.27 -0.36 -26.10
C GLY A 107 -0.17 -0.19 -25.07
N PHE A 108 0.80 0.66 -25.34
CA PHE A 108 1.14 1.61 -24.30
C PHE A 108 -0.16 2.34 -24.06
N ALA A 109 -0.99 1.77 -23.19
CA ALA A 109 -2.27 2.29 -22.84
C ALA A 109 -1.97 3.74 -22.49
N THR A 110 -2.51 4.67 -23.28
CA THR A 110 -2.97 5.90 -22.69
C THR A 110 -3.95 5.41 -21.65
N GLU A 111 -3.43 5.32 -20.44
CA GLU A 111 -4.11 4.97 -19.24
C GLU A 111 -5.26 5.97 -19.17
N ALA A 112 -6.42 5.56 -19.70
CA ALA A 112 -7.68 5.85 -19.07
C ALA A 112 -7.54 5.26 -17.68
N ALA A 113 -6.83 6.02 -16.86
CA ALA A 113 -6.75 5.87 -15.44
C ALA A 113 -8.21 5.95 -14.98
N VAL A 114 -8.84 4.79 -14.84
CA VAL A 114 -9.31 4.47 -13.50
C VAL A 114 -8.13 4.83 -12.64
N LEU A 115 -8.24 5.94 -11.90
CA LEU A 115 -7.25 6.41 -10.95
C LEU A 115 -6.86 5.23 -10.06
N ARG A 116 -5.91 4.42 -10.52
CA ARG A 116 -5.05 3.63 -9.69
C ARG A 116 -3.97 4.62 -9.41
N PRO A 117 -4.00 5.30 -8.25
CA PRO A 117 -2.87 6.14 -7.90
C PRO A 117 -1.65 5.24 -8.03
N ALA A 118 -0.70 5.61 -8.89
CA ALA A 118 0.65 5.05 -8.86
C ALA A 118 1.01 4.90 -7.38
N PRO A 119 1.46 3.74 -6.89
CA PRO A 119 1.53 3.43 -5.47
C PRO A 119 2.27 4.56 -4.78
N SER A 120 1.47 5.48 -4.22
CA SER A 120 2.03 6.76 -3.85
C SER A 120 2.89 6.46 -2.63
N THR A 121 4.03 7.11 -2.54
CA THR A 121 4.84 7.05 -1.32
C THR A 121 4.03 7.37 -0.06
N TRP A 122 2.84 7.97 -0.24
CA TRP A 122 1.86 8.32 0.77
C TRP A 122 0.75 7.28 1.02
N THR A 123 0.54 6.25 0.18
CA THR A 123 -0.53 5.26 0.43
C THR A 123 -0.28 4.41 1.68
N GLU A 124 0.95 3.93 1.89
CA GLU A 124 1.30 3.16 3.10
C GLU A 124 1.20 4.02 4.38
N PRO A 125 1.77 5.25 4.44
CA PRO A 125 1.59 6.16 5.57
C PRO A 125 0.12 6.50 5.85
N PHE A 126 -0.66 6.78 4.81
CA PHE A 126 -2.07 7.14 4.97
C PHE A 126 -2.91 5.96 5.48
N ALA A 127 -2.68 4.75 4.95
CA ALA A 127 -3.31 3.54 5.44
C ALA A 127 -2.97 3.28 6.91
N ALA A 128 -1.69 3.43 7.27
CA ALA A 128 -1.24 3.30 8.64
C ALA A 128 -1.86 4.36 9.56
N ALA A 129 -2.00 5.61 9.10
CA ALA A 129 -2.70 6.67 9.82
C ALA A 129 -4.16 6.28 10.09
N LEU A 130 -4.89 5.81 9.08
CA LEU A 130 -6.27 5.33 9.25
C LEU A 130 -6.35 4.12 10.20
N GLY A 131 -5.40 3.20 10.14
CA GLY A 131 -5.31 2.08 11.09
C GLY A 131 -5.10 2.56 12.52
N GLY A 132 -4.20 3.52 12.74
CA GLY A 132 -3.98 4.13 14.06
C GLY A 132 -5.22 4.90 14.55
N ALA A 133 -5.88 5.65 13.67
CA ALA A 133 -7.11 6.36 13.97
C ALA A 133 -8.26 5.41 14.39
N ALA A 134 -8.41 4.30 13.67
CA ALA A 134 -9.35 3.24 14.01
C ALA A 134 -9.04 2.64 15.40
N ALA A 135 -7.76 2.36 15.69
CA ALA A 135 -7.36 1.90 17.02
C ALA A 135 -7.73 2.91 18.12
N GLY A 136 -7.56 4.21 17.87
CA GLY A 136 -7.97 5.28 18.77
C GLY A 136 -9.47 5.27 19.06
N VAL A 137 -10.31 5.13 18.02
CA VAL A 137 -11.77 5.04 18.17
C VAL A 137 -12.17 3.77 18.93
N PHE A 138 -11.57 2.63 18.62
CA PHE A 138 -11.82 1.37 19.35
C PHE A 138 -11.39 1.47 20.82
N GLY A 139 -10.24 2.08 21.11
CA GLY A 139 -9.79 2.33 22.47
C GLY A 139 -10.75 3.24 23.25
N ALA A 140 -11.18 4.34 22.64
CA ALA A 140 -12.10 5.27 23.28
C ALA A 140 -13.50 4.69 23.53
N THR A 141 -14.02 3.90 22.58
CA THR A 141 -15.30 3.18 22.76
C THR A 141 -15.17 2.10 23.84
N ALA A 142 -14.05 1.40 23.91
CA ALA A 142 -13.76 0.48 25.01
C ALA A 142 -13.76 1.21 26.36
N TYR A 143 -13.18 2.41 26.46
CA TYR A 143 -13.21 3.21 27.69
C TYR A 143 -14.63 3.59 28.14
N GLY A 144 -15.51 3.89 27.20
CA GLY A 144 -16.93 4.10 27.50
C GLY A 144 -17.63 2.81 27.95
N ALA A 145 -17.39 1.69 27.25
CA ALA A 145 -18.09 0.42 27.49
C ALA A 145 -17.67 -0.27 28.79
N THR A 146 -16.40 -0.16 29.19
CA THR A 146 -15.90 -0.77 30.44
C THR A 146 -16.19 0.07 31.68
N GLY A 147 -16.96 1.16 31.55
CA GLY A 147 -17.28 2.07 32.66
C GLY A 147 -16.06 2.78 33.21
N LEU A 148 -14.98 2.90 32.42
CA LEU A 148 -13.78 3.62 32.84
C LEU A 148 -14.11 5.09 33.02
N VAL A 149 -15.06 5.65 32.26
CA VAL A 149 -15.63 6.97 32.49
C VAL A 149 -16.91 6.85 33.33
N ALA A 150 -16.94 7.50 34.50
CA ALA A 150 -18.11 7.48 35.37
C ALA A 150 -19.34 8.12 34.71
N PRO A 151 -20.54 7.49 34.80
CA PRO A 151 -21.77 8.06 34.24
C PRO A 151 -22.23 9.28 35.05
N GLY A 152 -22.39 10.41 34.35
CA GLY A 152 -22.87 11.69 34.88
C GLY A 152 -23.27 12.69 33.78
N ILE A 153 -23.73 13.87 34.17
CA ILE A 153 -24.10 14.95 33.24
C ILE A 153 -22.85 15.36 32.44
N GLY A 154 -22.90 15.18 31.12
CA GLY A 154 -21.77 15.47 30.22
C GLY A 154 -20.92 14.25 29.80
N THR A 155 -21.27 13.03 30.21
CA THR A 155 -20.52 11.80 29.83
C THR A 155 -20.41 11.64 28.30
N ALA A 156 -21.50 11.91 27.57
CA ALA A 156 -21.48 11.85 26.10
C ALA A 156 -20.44 12.82 25.51
N SER A 157 -20.38 14.05 26.01
CA SER A 157 -19.39 15.04 25.58
C SER A 157 -17.96 14.60 25.92
N THR A 158 -17.73 14.08 27.13
CA THR A 158 -16.42 13.54 27.54
C THR A 158 -15.98 12.39 26.63
N LEU A 159 -16.87 11.44 26.32
CA LEU A 159 -16.57 10.32 25.43
C LEU A 159 -16.26 10.77 24.00
N VAL A 160 -16.99 11.78 23.48
CA VAL A 160 -16.71 12.36 22.17
C VAL A 160 -15.35 13.05 22.16
N VAL A 161 -15.00 13.80 23.21
CA VAL A 161 -13.68 14.44 23.33
C VAL A 161 -12.57 13.39 23.40
N LEU A 162 -12.73 12.35 24.22
CA LEU A 162 -11.75 11.27 24.33
C LEU A 162 -11.61 10.51 23.00
N ALA A 163 -12.71 10.22 22.31
CA ALA A 163 -12.69 9.58 21.00
C ALA A 163 -12.01 10.46 19.95
N SER A 164 -12.25 11.77 19.97
CA SER A 164 -11.61 12.71 19.04
C SER A 164 -10.11 12.82 19.31
N LEU A 165 -9.71 12.92 20.59
CA LEU A 165 -8.31 12.94 21.00
C LEU A 165 -7.60 11.64 20.61
N ALA A 166 -8.20 10.49 20.91
CA ALA A 166 -7.65 9.19 20.57
C ALA A 166 -7.57 8.98 19.04
N PHE A 167 -8.56 9.44 18.29
CA PHE A 167 -8.55 9.45 16.83
C PHE A 167 -7.38 10.27 16.29
N LEU A 168 -7.20 11.51 16.76
CA LEU A 168 -6.14 12.40 16.27
C LEU A 168 -4.75 11.88 16.63
N LEU A 169 -4.55 11.42 17.87
CA LEU A 169 -3.28 10.82 18.31
C LEU A 169 -2.99 9.52 17.55
N GLY A 170 -4.02 8.69 17.36
CA GLY A 170 -3.93 7.47 16.56
C GLY A 170 -3.57 7.75 15.10
N LEU A 171 -4.20 8.77 14.50
CA LEU A 171 -3.91 9.20 13.12
C LEU A 171 -2.47 9.67 12.99
N ALA A 172 -2.01 10.55 13.89
CA ALA A 172 -0.66 11.09 13.88
C ALA A 172 0.40 10.00 14.12
N GLY A 173 0.20 9.17 15.15
CA GLY A 173 1.10 8.07 15.48
C GLY A 173 1.14 7.00 14.40
N GLY A 174 -0.02 6.57 13.90
CA GLY A 174 -0.12 5.61 12.81
C GLY A 174 0.55 6.12 11.53
N GLY A 175 0.35 7.40 11.19
CA GLY A 175 0.96 8.03 10.02
C GLY A 175 2.48 8.11 10.11
N ALA A 176 3.02 8.54 11.25
CA ALA A 176 4.46 8.63 11.46
C ALA A 176 5.15 7.27 11.47
N VAL A 177 4.57 6.27 12.16
CA VAL A 177 5.08 4.89 12.17
C VAL A 177 4.98 4.28 10.77
N GLY A 178 3.87 4.50 10.06
CA GLY A 178 3.68 4.05 8.68
C GLY A 178 4.68 4.66 7.71
N LEU A 179 4.96 5.96 7.83
CA LEU A 179 5.99 6.65 7.06
C LEU A 179 7.38 6.11 7.36
N GLY A 180 7.70 5.92 8.64
CA GLY A 180 8.96 5.31 9.06
C GLY A 180 9.13 3.91 8.46
N ILE A 181 8.10 3.06 8.54
CA ILE A 181 8.07 1.73 7.91
C ILE A 181 8.29 1.83 6.40
N ALA A 182 7.58 2.73 5.71
CA ALA A 182 7.67 2.90 4.26
C ALA A 182 9.08 3.35 3.83
N ILE A 183 9.71 4.28 4.55
CA ILE A 183 11.08 4.74 4.29
C ILE A 183 12.08 3.63 4.56
N GLY A 184 12.00 2.98 5.73
CA GLY A 184 12.91 1.90 6.12
C GLY A 184 12.90 0.77 5.09
N ARG A 185 11.71 0.43 4.58
CA ARG A 185 11.54 -0.61 3.57
C ARG A 185 12.29 -0.37 2.26
N ARG A 186 12.61 0.87 1.90
CA ARG A 186 13.43 1.17 0.71
C ARG A 186 14.83 0.57 0.82
N LYS A 187 15.34 0.37 2.03
CA LYS A 187 16.64 -0.27 2.31
C LYS A 187 16.56 -1.78 2.56
N GLY A 188 15.35 -2.35 2.64
CA GLY A 188 15.14 -3.79 2.82
C GLY A 188 13.95 -4.12 3.75
N SER A 189 13.47 -5.36 3.68
CA SER A 189 12.27 -5.77 4.43
C SER A 189 12.44 -5.68 5.95
N ALA A 190 13.60 -6.05 6.50
CA ALA A 190 13.87 -5.98 7.93
C ALA A 190 13.99 -4.54 8.46
N TRP A 191 14.34 -3.58 7.60
CA TRP A 191 14.44 -2.16 7.96
C TRP A 191 13.09 -1.51 8.24
N SER A 192 11.96 -2.18 7.97
CA SER A 192 10.64 -1.72 8.41
C SER A 192 10.54 -1.63 9.93
N ILE A 193 11.25 -2.48 10.67
CA ILE A 193 11.23 -2.51 12.14
C ILE A 193 11.90 -1.25 12.67
N ALA A 194 13.13 -0.96 12.21
CA ALA A 194 13.85 0.24 12.57
C ALA A 194 13.10 1.51 12.13
N GLY A 195 12.52 1.49 10.94
CA GLY A 195 11.69 2.58 10.43
C GLY A 195 10.47 2.85 11.31
N GLY A 196 9.72 1.81 11.68
CA GLY A 196 8.57 1.94 12.59
C GLY A 196 8.99 2.44 13.97
N ALA A 197 10.09 1.93 14.52
CA ALA A 197 10.63 2.37 15.81
C ALA A 197 11.04 3.85 15.80
N LEU A 198 11.71 4.31 14.74
CA LEU A 198 12.08 5.73 14.59
C LEU A 198 10.84 6.64 14.42
N GLY A 199 9.84 6.21 13.66
CA GLY A 199 8.59 6.95 13.51
C GLY A 199 7.83 7.07 14.83
N GLY A 200 7.78 5.98 15.61
CA GLY A 200 7.20 5.97 16.94
C GLY A 200 7.98 6.81 17.95
N LEU A 201 9.32 6.75 17.92
CA LEU A 201 10.19 7.58 18.76
C LEU A 201 9.94 9.07 18.52
N LEU A 202 9.84 9.48 17.26
CA LEU A 202 9.61 10.87 16.88
C LEU A 202 8.25 11.36 17.39
N VAL A 203 7.17 10.63 17.13
CA VAL A 203 5.84 11.01 17.64
C VAL A 203 5.78 10.98 19.16
N GLY A 204 6.34 9.95 19.80
CA GLY A 204 6.36 9.84 21.26
C GLY A 204 7.14 10.99 21.90
N GLY A 205 8.28 11.37 21.33
CA GLY A 205 9.08 12.50 21.79
C GLY A 205 8.37 13.84 21.62
N VAL A 206 7.76 14.08 20.46
CA VAL A 206 6.99 15.31 20.22
C VAL A 206 5.76 15.38 21.13
N ALA A 207 5.01 14.28 21.27
CA ALA A 207 3.85 14.22 22.15
C ALA A 207 4.24 14.43 23.63
N HIS A 208 5.39 13.91 24.05
CA HIS A 208 5.93 14.15 25.38
C HIS A 208 6.31 15.62 25.57
N MET A 209 7.12 16.20 24.67
CA MET A 209 7.55 17.59 24.75
C MET A 209 6.35 18.54 24.76
N VAL A 210 5.40 18.35 23.84
CA VAL A 210 4.15 19.12 23.82
C VAL A 210 3.30 18.83 25.06
N GLY A 211 3.31 17.62 25.59
CA GLY A 211 2.48 17.24 26.73
C GLY A 211 3.00 17.72 28.08
N THR A 212 4.31 17.69 28.30
CA THR A 212 4.94 18.13 29.55
C THR A 212 5.18 19.63 29.55
N ASP A 213 5.81 20.15 28.49
CA ASP A 213 6.32 21.52 28.48
C ASP A 213 5.18 22.52 28.25
N LEU A 214 4.18 22.17 27.42
CA LEU A 214 3.01 23.02 27.24
C LEU A 214 2.17 23.09 28.52
N PHE A 215 1.98 21.96 29.21
CA PHE A 215 1.19 21.96 30.45
C PHE A 215 1.92 22.68 31.58
N ASP A 216 3.23 22.50 31.69
CA ASP A 216 4.04 23.27 32.63
C ASP A 216 3.96 24.77 32.35
N LEU A 217 4.06 25.17 31.08
CA LEU A 217 3.98 26.57 30.68
C LEU A 217 2.58 27.18 30.88
N LEU A 218 1.51 26.44 30.60
CA LEU A 218 0.13 26.94 30.69
C LEU A 218 -0.44 26.89 32.11
N PHE A 219 -0.05 25.89 32.91
CA PHE A 219 -0.67 25.59 34.21
C PHE A 219 0.31 25.56 35.38
N GLY A 220 1.62 25.75 35.14
CA GLY A 220 2.66 25.71 36.19
C GLY A 220 2.89 24.31 36.77
N ALA A 221 2.39 23.27 36.11
CA ALA A 221 2.55 21.89 36.54
C ALA A 221 2.56 20.91 35.34
N ALA A 222 3.66 20.18 35.19
CA ALA A 222 3.76 19.09 34.23
C ALA A 222 3.16 17.75 34.77
N PRO A 223 2.45 16.97 33.93
CA PRO A 223 2.13 15.59 34.25
C PRO A 223 3.41 14.77 34.39
N ARG A 224 3.67 14.20 35.58
CA ARG A 224 4.95 13.52 35.90
C ARG A 224 5.22 12.22 35.12
N ALA A 225 4.25 11.73 34.36
CA ALA A 225 4.34 10.44 33.69
C ALA A 225 3.39 10.41 32.48
N MET A 226 3.88 10.91 31.35
CA MET A 226 3.20 10.95 30.07
C MET A 226 4.00 10.13 29.04
N THR A 227 3.30 9.45 28.12
CA THR A 227 3.90 8.69 27.01
C THR A 227 5.08 9.42 26.39
N GLY A 228 6.24 8.76 26.33
CA GLY A 228 7.50 9.32 25.89
C GLY A 228 8.02 8.78 24.57
N ALA A 229 9.22 9.24 24.21
CA ALA A 229 9.98 8.76 23.06
C ALA A 229 10.32 7.25 23.17
N ALA A 230 10.58 6.75 24.38
CA ALA A 230 10.93 5.36 24.61
C ALA A 230 9.74 4.41 24.39
N GLU A 231 8.57 4.76 24.91
CA GLU A 231 7.32 4.03 24.68
C GLU A 231 6.93 4.08 23.20
N GLY A 232 7.06 5.25 22.58
CA GLY A 232 6.86 5.42 21.15
C GLY A 232 7.79 4.54 20.31
N PHE A 233 9.08 4.47 20.67
CA PHE A 233 10.07 3.62 20.01
C PHE A 233 9.69 2.13 20.10
N ALA A 234 9.35 1.65 21.30
CA ALA A 234 8.96 0.26 21.52
C ALA A 234 7.69 -0.11 20.76
N LEU A 235 6.65 0.74 20.82
CA LEU A 235 5.38 0.55 20.13
C LEU A 235 5.54 0.58 18.60
N GLY A 236 6.32 1.54 18.10
CA GLY A 236 6.63 1.68 16.68
C GLY A 236 7.43 0.49 16.14
N GLY A 237 8.40 0.00 16.91
CA GLY A 237 9.17 -1.20 16.58
C GLY A 237 8.28 -2.46 16.52
N ALA A 238 7.40 -2.64 17.51
CA ALA A 238 6.42 -3.72 17.54
C ALA A 238 5.46 -3.67 16.33
N THR A 239 5.02 -2.47 15.96
CA THR A 239 4.20 -2.25 14.76
C THR A 239 4.97 -2.61 13.48
N GLY A 240 6.26 -2.25 13.41
CA GLY A 240 7.15 -2.62 12.32
C GLY A 240 7.38 -4.14 12.21
N ILE A 241 7.49 -4.85 13.35
CA ILE A 241 7.54 -6.33 13.40
C ILE A 241 6.23 -6.92 12.89
N GLY A 242 5.08 -6.41 13.36
CA GLY A 242 3.77 -6.83 12.89
C GLY A 242 3.60 -6.66 11.38
N ALA A 243 3.98 -5.50 10.85
CA ALA A 243 3.93 -5.20 9.42
C ALA A 243 4.87 -6.10 8.60
N TRP A 244 6.05 -6.43 9.13
CA TRP A 244 7.02 -7.35 8.51
C TRP A 244 6.51 -8.80 8.47
N LEU A 245 5.99 -9.31 9.60
CA LEU A 245 5.41 -10.65 9.69
C LEU A 245 4.17 -10.78 8.80
N ALA A 246 3.32 -9.76 8.75
CA ALA A 246 2.12 -9.73 7.90
C ALA A 246 2.47 -9.95 6.42
N ARG A 247 3.63 -9.47 5.94
CA ARG A 247 4.09 -9.68 4.54
C ARG A 247 4.50 -11.11 4.25
N ARG A 248 5.08 -11.79 5.24
CA ARG A 248 5.49 -13.19 5.08
C ARG A 248 4.30 -14.16 5.04
N ALA A 249 3.12 -13.68 5.40
CA ALA A 249 1.89 -14.45 5.49
C ALA A 249 0.84 -14.02 4.46
N ASP A 250 1.24 -13.41 3.34
CA ASP A 250 0.31 -12.77 2.40
C ASP A 250 -0.75 -13.72 1.80
N ASP A 251 -0.45 -15.02 1.69
CA ASP A 251 -1.38 -16.03 1.17
C ASP A 251 -2.49 -16.43 2.16
N ARG A 252 -2.40 -15.98 3.42
CA ARG A 252 -3.38 -16.30 4.47
C ARG A 252 -4.59 -15.36 4.40
N PRO A 253 -5.73 -15.65 5.05
CA PRO A 253 -6.81 -14.68 5.21
C PRO A 253 -6.35 -13.46 6.03
N LEU A 254 -6.92 -12.28 5.75
CA LEU A 254 -6.48 -10.98 6.30
C LEU A 254 -6.39 -11.00 7.84
N TRP A 255 -7.36 -11.59 8.53
CA TRP A 255 -7.36 -11.67 9.99
C TRP A 255 -6.11 -12.38 10.55
N ARG A 256 -5.62 -13.44 9.88
CA ARG A 256 -4.39 -14.14 10.28
C ARG A 256 -3.12 -13.32 10.04
N CYS A 257 -3.14 -12.39 9.09
CA CYS A 257 -2.02 -11.47 8.84
C CYS A 257 -1.95 -10.36 9.89
N THR A 258 -3.07 -10.04 10.55
CA THR A 258 -3.11 -9.00 11.59
C THR A 258 -2.70 -9.52 12.98
N LEU A 259 -2.93 -10.82 13.26
CA LEU A 259 -2.59 -11.45 14.55
C LEU A 259 -1.17 -11.17 15.05
N PRO A 260 -0.11 -11.25 14.21
CA PRO A 260 1.25 -10.94 14.65
C PRO A 260 1.41 -9.49 15.11
N GLY A 261 0.67 -8.55 14.50
CA GLY A 261 0.65 -7.15 14.92
C GLY A 261 0.02 -6.97 16.29
N PHE A 262 -1.14 -7.59 16.54
CA PHE A 262 -1.78 -7.58 17.85
C PHE A 262 -0.88 -8.21 18.92
N ALA A 263 -0.26 -9.35 18.63
CA ALA A 263 0.64 -10.03 19.57
C ALA A 263 1.89 -9.21 19.88
N ALA A 264 2.58 -8.68 18.85
CA ALA A 264 3.77 -7.86 19.03
C ALA A 264 3.46 -6.57 19.80
N GLY A 265 2.36 -5.89 19.44
CA GLY A 265 1.89 -4.69 20.14
C GLY A 265 1.51 -4.95 21.58
N GLY A 266 0.81 -6.06 21.84
CA GLY A 266 0.44 -6.46 23.20
C GLY A 266 1.66 -6.74 24.08
N LEU A 267 2.63 -7.50 23.56
CA LEU A 267 3.89 -7.75 24.26
C LEU A 267 4.69 -6.47 24.52
N ALA A 268 4.74 -5.55 23.56
CA ALA A 268 5.38 -4.25 23.74
C ALA A 268 4.67 -3.40 24.80
N GLY A 269 3.33 -3.37 24.79
CA GLY A 269 2.53 -2.68 25.80
C GLY A 269 2.74 -3.26 27.21
N LEU A 270 2.79 -4.59 27.34
CA LEU A 270 3.13 -5.25 28.60
C LEU A 270 4.55 -4.89 29.06
N ALA A 271 5.53 -4.92 28.16
CA ALA A 271 6.92 -4.57 28.48
C ALA A 271 7.05 -3.10 28.91
N ILE A 272 6.35 -2.19 28.23
CA ILE A 272 6.27 -0.76 28.60
C ILE A 272 5.72 -0.62 30.02
N ALA A 273 4.59 -1.27 30.32
CA ALA A 273 3.97 -1.18 31.65
C ALA A 273 4.85 -1.75 32.76
N LEU A 274 5.53 -2.88 32.50
CA LEU A 274 6.47 -3.50 33.45
C LEU A 274 7.71 -2.65 33.70
N ALA A 275 8.13 -1.85 32.70
CA ALA A 275 9.21 -0.86 32.85
C ALA A 275 8.74 0.43 33.56
N GLY A 276 7.48 0.52 34.00
CA GLY A 276 6.89 1.71 34.61
C GLY A 276 6.40 2.77 33.60
N GLY A 277 6.53 2.49 32.31
CA GLY A 277 6.01 3.32 31.23
C GLY A 277 4.49 3.22 31.12
N ARG A 278 3.90 4.14 30.35
CA ARG A 278 2.45 4.30 30.22
C ARG A 278 2.06 4.55 28.77
N LEU A 279 0.86 4.13 28.39
CA LEU A 279 0.22 4.53 27.14
C LEU A 279 -0.92 5.54 27.41
N LEU A 280 -1.88 5.67 26.50
CA LEU A 280 -2.88 6.76 26.50
C LEU A 280 -3.71 6.77 27.79
N ALA A 281 -4.26 5.64 28.22
CA ALA A 281 -5.06 5.53 29.44
C ALA A 281 -4.25 5.87 30.70
N GLY A 282 -3.02 5.37 30.78
CA GLY A 282 -2.12 5.68 31.89
C GLY A 282 -1.74 7.16 31.94
N SER A 283 -1.55 7.79 30.79
CA SER A 283 -1.28 9.23 30.67
C SER A 283 -2.49 10.07 31.06
N LEU A 284 -3.69 9.67 30.62
CA LEU A 284 -4.95 10.33 31.00
C LEU A 284 -5.23 10.22 32.50
N ALA A 285 -4.94 9.06 33.11
CA ALA A 285 -5.05 8.88 34.56
C ALA A 285 -4.07 9.75 35.34
N ALA A 286 -2.82 9.85 34.88
CA ALA A 286 -1.82 10.74 35.48
C ALA A 286 -2.21 12.22 35.36
N LEU A 287 -2.77 12.60 34.21
CA LEU A 287 -3.28 13.94 33.97
C LEU A 287 -4.46 14.25 34.90
N ALA A 288 -5.47 13.39 34.97
CA ALA A 288 -6.61 13.58 35.85
C ALA A 288 -6.21 13.70 37.33
N ALA A 289 -5.24 12.92 37.78
CA ALA A 289 -4.72 12.99 39.16
C ALA A 289 -3.97 14.30 39.46
N SER A 290 -3.41 14.96 38.44
CA SER A 290 -2.68 16.22 38.60
C SER A 290 -3.61 17.44 38.69
N PHE A 291 -4.89 17.31 38.30
CA PHE A 291 -5.86 18.39 38.26
C PHE A 291 -7.10 18.06 39.12
N PRO A 292 -7.22 18.60 40.36
CA PRO A 292 -8.32 18.30 41.28
C PRO A 292 -9.72 18.65 40.75
N GLY A 293 -9.83 19.59 39.81
CA GLY A 293 -11.09 19.95 39.13
C GLY A 293 -11.43 19.10 37.90
N SER A 294 -10.63 18.06 37.63
CA SER A 294 -10.85 17.17 36.49
C SER A 294 -12.19 16.46 36.60
N ARG A 295 -13.00 16.54 35.54
CA ARG A 295 -14.23 15.74 35.38
C ARG A 295 -13.95 14.34 34.84
N LEU A 296 -12.68 14.03 34.55
CA LEU A 296 -12.26 12.73 34.06
C LEU A 296 -12.01 11.80 35.26
N VAL A 297 -13.04 11.04 35.64
CA VAL A 297 -12.92 9.99 36.65
C VAL A 297 -12.65 8.68 35.92
N LEU A 298 -11.43 8.14 36.08
CA LEU A 298 -11.03 6.84 35.54
C LEU A 298 -11.13 5.77 36.64
N HIS A 299 -12.10 4.86 36.53
CA HIS A 299 -12.15 3.69 37.40
C HIS A 299 -11.04 2.69 37.03
N GLY A 300 -10.46 1.98 37.99
CA GLY A 300 -9.50 0.91 37.68
C GLY A 300 -10.19 -0.39 37.25
N LEU A 301 -9.55 -1.20 36.40
CA LEU A 301 -9.91 -2.61 36.14
C LEU A 301 -9.53 -3.55 37.33
N GLY A 302 -9.63 -3.06 38.57
CA GLY A 302 -9.22 -3.77 39.78
C GLY A 302 -10.41 -4.40 40.52
N PRO A 303 -10.18 -5.44 41.35
CA PRO A 303 -11.23 -6.17 42.06
C PRO A 303 -11.90 -5.38 43.21
N LEU A 304 -11.45 -4.16 43.50
CA LEU A 304 -11.98 -3.35 44.61
C LEU A 304 -12.88 -2.22 44.06
N PRO A 305 -14.20 -2.28 44.30
CA PRO A 305 -15.11 -1.19 44.00
C PRO A 305 -14.69 0.09 44.76
N GLY A 306 -14.42 1.18 44.05
CA GLY A 306 -14.17 2.50 44.65
C GLY A 306 -12.71 3.00 44.64
N ALA A 307 -11.73 2.21 44.17
CA ALA A 307 -10.38 2.72 43.96
C ALA A 307 -10.34 3.70 42.78
N GLN A 308 -9.80 4.91 42.99
CA GLN A 308 -9.58 5.88 41.92
C GLN A 308 -8.30 5.52 41.15
N GLY A 309 -8.38 5.48 39.82
CA GLY A 309 -7.26 5.18 38.93
C GLY A 309 -7.00 3.68 38.72
N PHE A 310 -6.07 3.40 37.81
CA PHE A 310 -5.66 2.02 37.51
C PHE A 310 -4.76 1.48 38.62
N GLY A 311 -5.16 0.39 39.26
CA GLY A 311 -4.22 -0.43 40.04
C GLY A 311 -3.09 -0.97 39.14
N PRO A 312 -1.97 -1.45 39.71
CA PRO A 312 -0.82 -1.92 38.94
C PRO A 312 -1.18 -2.96 37.87
N THR A 313 -2.05 -3.90 38.22
CA THR A 313 -2.55 -4.94 37.30
C THR A 313 -3.44 -4.39 36.20
N GLY A 314 -4.35 -3.47 36.54
CA GLY A 314 -5.21 -2.80 35.57
C GLY A 314 -4.42 -1.96 34.58
N LEU A 315 -3.37 -1.27 35.05
CA LEU A 315 -2.49 -0.48 34.20
C LEU A 315 -1.74 -1.37 33.20
N VAL A 316 -1.17 -2.50 33.65
CA VAL A 316 -0.49 -3.47 32.78
C VAL A 316 -1.43 -4.02 31.71
N LEU A 317 -2.65 -4.42 32.11
CA LEU A 317 -3.63 -4.98 31.19
C LEU A 317 -4.09 -3.97 30.14
N VAL A 318 -4.44 -2.74 30.55
CA VAL A 318 -4.87 -1.69 29.63
C VAL A 318 -3.74 -1.31 28.68
N THR A 319 -2.52 -1.14 29.17
CA THR A 319 -1.36 -0.78 28.33
C THR A 319 -1.07 -1.89 27.31
N GLY A 320 -1.19 -3.16 27.70
CA GLY A 320 -1.10 -4.29 26.77
C GLY A 320 -2.18 -4.23 25.68
N ILE A 321 -3.44 -3.98 26.06
CA ILE A 321 -4.56 -3.88 25.11
C ILE A 321 -4.37 -2.70 24.15
N GLU A 322 -3.98 -1.53 24.66
CA GLU A 322 -3.70 -0.33 23.85
C GLU A 322 -2.60 -0.62 22.82
N GLY A 323 -1.52 -1.28 23.26
CA GLY A 323 -0.44 -1.65 22.37
C GLY A 323 -0.87 -2.64 21.28
N ALA A 324 -1.66 -3.65 21.65
CA ALA A 324 -2.21 -4.62 20.71
C ALA A 324 -3.14 -3.96 19.68
N LEU A 325 -4.08 -3.12 20.14
CA LEU A 325 -5.02 -2.41 19.27
C LEU A 325 -4.31 -1.50 18.28
N PHE A 326 -3.31 -0.74 18.73
CA PHE A 326 -2.57 0.17 17.86
C PHE A 326 -1.76 -0.59 16.80
N ALA A 327 -0.86 -1.49 17.22
CA ALA A 327 0.01 -2.20 16.29
C ALA A 327 -0.77 -3.13 15.35
N GLY A 328 -1.81 -3.79 15.86
CA GLY A 328 -2.70 -4.67 15.10
C GLY A 328 -3.47 -3.92 14.01
N SER A 329 -4.10 -2.80 14.36
CA SER A 329 -4.86 -1.98 13.40
C SER A 329 -3.97 -1.36 12.33
N VAL A 330 -2.79 -0.83 12.71
CA VAL A 330 -1.83 -0.26 11.75
C VAL A 330 -1.29 -1.33 10.79
N ALA A 331 -0.82 -2.47 11.33
CA ALA A 331 -0.34 -3.58 10.50
C ALA A 331 -1.43 -4.16 9.60
N GLY A 332 -2.68 -4.21 10.08
CA GLY A 332 -3.84 -4.65 9.33
C GLY A 332 -4.20 -3.71 8.18
N ALA A 333 -4.20 -2.40 8.41
CA ALA A 333 -4.46 -1.42 7.36
C ALA A 333 -3.39 -1.49 6.25
N LEU A 334 -2.11 -1.63 6.65
CA LEU A 334 -1.00 -1.86 5.70
C LEU A 334 -1.18 -3.15 4.91
N ALA A 335 -1.59 -4.25 5.55
CA ALA A 335 -1.83 -5.52 4.88
C ALA A 335 -3.02 -5.44 3.91
N LEU A 336 -4.10 -4.75 4.27
CA LEU A 336 -5.29 -4.55 3.44
C LEU A 336 -4.96 -3.78 2.17
N VAL A 337 -4.30 -2.62 2.28
CA VAL A 337 -3.93 -1.80 1.11
C VAL A 337 -3.01 -2.56 0.15
N ARG A 338 -2.07 -3.35 0.67
CA ARG A 338 -1.23 -4.20 -0.18
C ARG A 338 -2.02 -5.24 -0.97
N ARG A 339 -3.06 -5.84 -0.37
CA ARG A 339 -3.93 -6.80 -1.07
C ARG A 339 -4.73 -6.12 -2.17
N LEU A 340 -5.30 -4.96 -1.89
CA LEU A 340 -6.06 -4.18 -2.88
C LEU A 340 -5.19 -3.80 -4.08
N HIS A 341 -3.92 -3.44 -3.85
CA HIS A 341 -2.98 -3.16 -4.94
C HIS A 341 -2.58 -4.39 -5.77
N ARG A 342 -2.65 -5.61 -5.22
CA ARG A 342 -2.35 -6.84 -5.97
C ARG A 342 -3.51 -7.35 -6.81
N GLN A 343 -4.75 -7.00 -6.47
CA GLN A 343 -5.95 -7.58 -7.07
C GLN A 343 -6.50 -6.83 -8.27
N GLY A 344 -6.11 -5.58 -8.49
CA GLY A 344 -6.36 -4.93 -9.78
C GLY A 344 -5.09 -4.91 -10.60
#